data_AF-G7WMN8-F1
#
_entry.id   AF-G7WMN8-F1
#
_cell.length_a   1.000
_cell.length_b   1.000
_cell.length_c   1.000
_cell.angle_alpha   90.00
_cell.angle_beta   90.00
_cell.angle_gamma   90.00
#
_symmetry.space_group_name_H-M   'P 1'
#
loop_
_entity.id
_entity.type
_entity.pdbx_description
1 polymer ?
#
loop_
_entity_poly.entity_id
_entity_poly.type
_entity_poly.pdbx_seq_one_letter_code
_entity_poly.pdbx_strand_id
1 'polypeptide(L)'
;MAGSPGRAEGTALPPAHQSNPFFDLGLDLRVLLSENPLFTPRRGQRSSLLGSPNILYPHQPSPLLMFKLGEYEESEAAEIADSLKEAGVKVDLKPSISASMESAIYLEGRESQLRERIGDFEVYDRYIEALKTVLSEEVEDEELVDRYLSLLNPSWNGRMEDIFEDVSKIAKKSRESTPSGIEEASAILTNLLGAAEALQFLDAALELNEIDVHGGAGGELGDDPLLRIPVDPDDCDPEDELTKSILAVRLEKTVEVRLDEMTTPLAKNVADEFAEEFAEEYYKICSIGMIVERVLAPPGDSNKIDLDEFRELLVFEEDMEGFVMTVDGTAVAEEMARTLKKEGVIKFKGDKIVWKG
;
A
#
# COMPACT_ATOMS: atom_id res chain seq x y z
N MET A 1 -24.15 -33.33 -58.55
CA MET A 1 -25.39 -33.44 -57.75
C MET A 1 -24.98 -33.74 -56.32
N ALA A 2 -25.46 -32.92 -55.37
CA ALA A 2 -25.63 -33.13 -53.92
C ALA A 2 -24.51 -33.84 -53.13
N GLY A 3 -24.04 -33.37 -51.99
CA GLY A 3 -24.53 -32.37 -51.04
C GLY A 3 -23.83 -32.66 -49.70
N SER A 4 -23.42 -31.60 -49.00
CA SER A 4 -22.76 -31.66 -47.69
C SER A 4 -23.63 -32.32 -46.60
N PRO A 5 -22.98 -32.80 -45.54
CA PRO A 5 -23.32 -32.35 -44.18
C PRO A 5 -22.02 -31.91 -43.48
N GLY A 6 -21.95 -30.90 -42.63
CA GLY A 6 -22.94 -30.15 -41.85
C GLY A 6 -22.13 -29.68 -40.64
N ARG A 7 -21.75 -28.40 -40.63
CA ARG A 7 -21.02 -27.74 -39.54
C ARG A 7 -21.85 -27.88 -38.26
N ALA A 8 -21.28 -28.49 -37.23
CA ALA A 8 -21.74 -28.31 -35.86
C ALA A 8 -20.99 -27.11 -35.27
N GLU A 9 -21.78 -26.27 -34.61
CA GLU A 9 -21.47 -24.92 -34.15
C GLU A 9 -20.38 -24.93 -33.08
N GLY A 10 -19.42 -24.01 -33.23
CA GLY A 10 -18.52 -23.64 -32.16
C GLY A 10 -19.30 -22.83 -31.13
N THR A 11 -19.47 -23.40 -29.94
CA THR A 11 -19.80 -22.63 -28.74
C THR A 11 -18.60 -21.79 -28.38
N ALA A 12 -18.64 -20.52 -28.79
CA ALA A 12 -17.77 -19.48 -28.27
C ALA A 12 -18.03 -19.36 -26.76
N LEU A 13 -16.98 -19.58 -25.96
CA LEU A 13 -16.94 -19.14 -24.57
C LEU A 13 -17.05 -17.60 -24.57
N PRO A 14 -17.91 -17.00 -23.73
CA PRO A 14 -17.92 -15.55 -23.58
C PRO A 14 -16.59 -15.09 -22.94
N PRO A 15 -16.03 -13.94 -23.35
CA PRO A 15 -14.82 -13.43 -22.75
C PRO A 15 -15.10 -13.06 -21.28
N ALA A 16 -14.38 -13.71 -20.37
CA ALA A 16 -14.25 -13.28 -18.98
C ALA A 16 -13.38 -12.02 -18.94
N HIS A 17 -14.01 -10.88 -19.17
CA HIS A 17 -13.50 -9.56 -18.79
C HIS A 17 -14.66 -8.80 -18.15
N GLN A 18 -14.87 -9.07 -16.86
CA GLN A 18 -15.29 -8.03 -15.94
C GLN A 18 -14.04 -7.68 -15.15
N SER A 19 -13.29 -6.73 -15.67
CA SER A 19 -12.37 -5.92 -14.88
C SER A 19 -13.14 -5.39 -13.68
N ASN A 20 -12.75 -5.81 -12.49
CA ASN A 20 -13.24 -5.24 -11.25
C ASN A 20 -12.56 -3.87 -11.10
N PRO A 21 -13.27 -2.73 -11.24
CA PRO A 21 -12.64 -1.41 -11.36
C PRO A 21 -11.97 -0.91 -10.07
N PHE A 22 -12.05 -1.67 -8.97
CA PHE A 22 -11.66 -1.18 -7.64
C PHE A 22 -10.28 -1.65 -7.16
N PHE A 23 -9.55 -2.46 -7.94
CA PHE A 23 -8.12 -2.66 -7.66
C PHE A 23 -7.30 -1.39 -7.92
N ASP A 24 -7.86 -0.36 -8.58
CA ASP A 24 -7.18 0.90 -8.91
C ASP A 24 -7.40 2.05 -7.92
N LEU A 25 -8.27 1.90 -6.90
CA LEU A 25 -8.53 2.99 -5.94
C LEU A 25 -7.66 2.98 -4.68
N GLY A 26 -6.81 1.97 -4.45
CA GLY A 26 -5.83 1.99 -3.36
C GLY A 26 -6.41 2.25 -1.95
N LEU A 27 -7.72 2.06 -1.75
CA LEU A 27 -8.39 2.35 -0.48
C LEU A 27 -8.10 1.21 0.50
N ASP A 28 -7.16 1.44 1.41
CA ASP A 28 -6.96 0.58 2.56
C ASP A 28 -8.21 0.66 3.47
N LEU A 29 -8.90 -0.46 3.66
CA LEU A 29 -10.05 -0.54 4.57
C LEU A 29 -9.69 -0.15 6.02
N ARG A 30 -8.42 -0.26 6.42
CA ARG A 30 -7.93 0.23 7.73
C ARG A 30 -7.96 1.76 7.80
N VAL A 31 -7.75 2.42 6.67
CA VAL A 31 -7.73 3.88 6.53
C VAL A 31 -9.13 4.46 6.69
N LEU A 32 -10.13 3.87 6.04
CA LEU A 32 -11.56 4.27 6.19
C LEU A 32 -12.10 4.10 7.62
N LEU A 33 -11.60 3.11 8.37
CA LEU A 33 -12.04 2.84 9.75
C LEU A 33 -11.26 3.65 10.80
N SER A 34 -10.04 4.11 10.49
CA SER A 34 -9.18 4.85 11.44
C SER A 34 -9.47 6.35 11.56
N GLU A 35 -10.08 6.96 10.54
CA GLU A 35 -10.33 8.43 10.51
C GLU A 35 -11.75 8.81 10.89
N ASN A 36 -12.61 7.84 11.19
CA ASN A 36 -13.96 8.12 11.60
C ASN A 36 -13.94 8.53 13.10
N PRO A 37 -14.36 9.76 13.49
CA PRO A 37 -14.25 10.26 14.86
C PRO A 37 -15.04 9.43 15.88
N LEU A 38 -15.99 8.60 15.41
CA LEU A 38 -16.71 7.61 16.22
C LEU A 38 -15.84 6.39 16.63
N PHE A 39 -14.65 6.23 16.03
CA PHE A 39 -13.77 5.08 16.23
C PHE A 39 -12.46 5.40 16.98
N THR A 40 -12.27 6.63 17.48
CA THR A 40 -11.04 7.01 18.21
C THR A 40 -11.28 7.23 19.71
N PRO A 41 -10.72 6.40 20.62
CA PRO A 41 -10.78 6.69 22.05
C PRO A 41 -9.86 7.87 22.39
N ARG A 42 -10.44 9.02 22.73
CA ARG A 42 -9.71 10.24 23.14
C ARG A 42 -8.93 10.03 24.45
N ARG A 43 -7.60 10.03 24.38
CA ARG A 43 -6.72 10.26 25.56
C ARG A 43 -6.12 11.66 25.54
N GLY A 44 -6.28 12.34 26.68
CA GLY A 44 -6.06 13.76 26.87
C GLY A 44 -4.61 14.26 26.79
N GLN A 45 -4.54 15.56 26.50
CA GLN A 45 -3.38 16.43 26.45
C GLN A 45 -2.41 16.31 27.64
N ARG A 46 -1.11 16.47 27.37
CA ARG A 46 -0.27 17.46 28.07
C ARG A 46 1.00 17.81 27.28
N SER A 47 1.17 19.12 27.09
CA SER A 47 2.34 19.84 26.58
C SER A 47 3.47 19.88 27.63
N SER A 48 4.74 19.88 27.20
CA SER A 48 5.70 20.97 27.50
C SER A 48 7.14 20.74 27.01
N LEU A 49 7.63 21.74 26.25
CA LEU A 49 8.90 22.49 26.39
C LEU A 49 10.28 21.86 26.09
N LEU A 50 10.88 22.44 25.04
CA LEU A 50 12.23 23.07 24.96
C LEU A 50 13.51 22.24 25.24
N GLY A 51 14.41 22.27 24.25
CA GLY A 51 15.85 22.26 24.50
C GLY A 51 16.71 21.76 23.33
N SER A 52 17.00 22.61 22.35
CA SER A 52 18.05 22.33 21.36
C SER A 52 19.42 22.78 21.88
N PRO A 53 20.46 21.94 21.81
CA PRO A 53 21.83 22.42 21.74
C PRO A 53 22.46 22.09 20.37
N ASN A 54 23.13 23.10 19.82
CA ASN A 54 24.10 22.98 18.73
C ASN A 54 25.09 21.84 18.97
N ILE A 55 25.18 20.90 18.03
CA ILE A 55 26.29 19.95 17.96
C ILE A 55 27.02 20.17 16.64
N LEU A 56 28.26 20.67 16.77
CA LEU A 56 29.27 20.68 15.72
C LEU A 56 29.60 19.23 15.34
N TYR A 57 29.32 18.83 14.11
CA TYR A 57 29.77 17.54 13.60
C TYR A 57 31.25 17.63 13.18
N PRO A 58 32.17 16.86 13.80
CA PRO A 58 33.48 16.65 13.23
C PRO A 58 33.33 15.84 11.93
N HIS A 59 34.21 16.10 10.96
CA HIS A 59 34.31 15.40 9.67
C HIS A 59 34.04 13.90 9.81
N GLN A 60 32.87 13.44 9.37
CA GLN A 60 32.63 12.02 9.18
C GLN A 60 33.34 11.55 7.91
N PRO A 61 34.03 10.38 7.94
CA PRO A 61 34.41 9.71 6.71
C PRO A 61 33.13 9.42 5.92
N SER A 62 33.10 9.80 4.64
CA SER A 62 31.92 9.61 3.78
C SER A 62 31.41 8.18 3.90
N PRO A 63 30.11 7.99 4.20
CA PRO A 63 29.56 6.66 4.46
C PRO A 63 29.80 5.78 3.23
N LEU A 64 30.06 4.50 3.49
CA LEU A 64 29.94 3.46 2.47
C LEU A 64 28.57 3.62 1.79
N LEU A 65 28.47 3.31 0.49
CA LEU A 65 27.16 3.21 -0.13
C LEU A 65 26.42 2.12 0.65
N MET A 66 25.35 2.51 1.35
CA MET A 66 24.49 1.56 2.03
C MET A 66 23.25 1.40 1.17
N PHE A 67 23.01 0.17 0.72
CA PHE A 67 21.85 -0.16 -0.09
C PHE A 67 20.60 -0.06 0.77
N LYS A 68 19.59 0.69 0.31
CA LYS A 68 18.29 0.73 0.97
C LYS A 68 17.52 -0.53 0.60
N LEU A 69 17.26 -1.38 1.59
CA LEU A 69 16.43 -2.56 1.43
C LEU A 69 14.95 -2.19 1.30
N GLY A 70 14.48 -1.30 2.17
CA GLY A 70 13.09 -0.85 2.22
C GLY A 70 12.83 0.15 3.34
N GLU A 71 11.56 0.51 3.49
CA GLU A 71 11.01 1.29 4.60
C GLU A 71 9.94 0.46 5.29
N TYR A 72 10.02 0.36 6.61
CA TYR A 72 9.16 -0.52 7.38
C TYR A 72 8.66 0.18 8.65
N GLU A 73 7.67 -0.42 9.30
CA GLU A 73 7.35 -0.08 10.69
C GLU A 73 8.56 -0.37 11.60
N GLU A 74 8.64 0.29 12.75
CA GLU A 74 9.78 0.17 13.67
C GLU A 74 9.99 -1.27 14.17
N SER A 75 8.91 -2.01 14.41
CA SER A 75 8.92 -3.41 14.85
C SER A 75 9.48 -4.35 13.78
N GLU A 76 8.92 -4.29 12.58
CA GLU A 76 9.33 -5.06 11.41
C GLU A 76 10.76 -4.74 10.99
N ALA A 77 11.14 -3.45 10.98
CA ALA A 77 12.52 -3.03 10.71
C ALA A 77 13.52 -3.65 11.70
N ALA A 78 13.14 -3.76 12.98
CA ALA A 78 13.98 -4.35 14.00
C ALA A 78 14.13 -5.87 13.79
N GLU A 79 13.03 -6.57 13.48
CA GLU A 79 13.02 -8.00 13.16
C GLU A 79 13.94 -8.31 11.97
N ILE A 80 13.74 -7.62 10.84
CA ILE A 80 14.58 -7.78 9.65
C ILE A 80 16.06 -7.52 9.99
N ALA A 81 16.34 -6.44 10.73
CA ALA A 81 17.70 -6.08 11.06
C ALA A 81 18.38 -7.10 11.97
N ASP A 82 17.65 -7.71 12.91
CA ASP A 82 18.22 -8.67 13.84
C ASP A 82 18.56 -9.99 13.12
N SER A 83 17.66 -10.52 12.28
CA SER A 83 17.95 -11.69 11.43
C SER A 83 19.18 -11.47 10.54
N LEU A 84 19.30 -10.30 9.93
CA LEU A 84 20.43 -9.97 9.06
C LEU A 84 21.76 -9.79 9.82
N LYS A 85 21.71 -9.18 11.01
CA LYS A 85 22.90 -9.06 11.88
C LYS A 85 23.37 -10.42 12.39
N GLU A 86 22.46 -11.34 12.71
CA GLU A 86 22.79 -12.71 13.09
C GLU A 86 23.53 -13.45 11.99
N ALA A 87 23.15 -13.23 10.73
CA ALA A 87 23.87 -13.73 9.56
C ALA A 87 25.20 -13.01 9.28
N GLY A 88 25.53 -11.95 10.04
CA GLY A 88 26.77 -11.19 9.91
C GLY A 88 26.70 -10.04 8.90
N VAL A 89 25.52 -9.73 8.36
CA VAL A 89 25.32 -8.56 7.49
C VAL A 89 25.32 -7.30 8.34
N LYS A 90 26.03 -6.25 7.92
CA LYS A 90 25.98 -4.96 8.61
C LYS A 90 24.74 -4.21 8.16
N VAL A 91 23.90 -3.87 9.13
CA VAL A 91 22.63 -3.17 8.95
C VAL A 91 22.69 -1.81 9.65
N ASP A 92 22.19 -0.77 8.97
CA ASP A 92 21.92 0.56 9.53
C ASP A 92 20.40 0.79 9.52
N LEU A 93 19.88 1.22 10.66
CA LEU A 93 18.47 1.57 10.82
C LEU A 93 18.36 3.08 10.93
N LYS A 94 17.70 3.70 9.96
CA LYS A 94 17.55 5.15 9.91
C LYS A 94 16.08 5.54 10.01
N PRO A 95 15.66 6.19 11.11
CA PRO A 95 14.32 6.75 11.21
C PRO A 95 14.06 7.78 10.11
N SER A 96 12.88 7.69 9.51
CA SER A 96 12.39 8.56 8.46
C SER A 96 10.92 8.91 8.70
N ILE A 97 10.45 9.91 7.95
CA ILE A 97 9.02 10.21 7.84
C ILE A 97 8.69 9.99 6.38
N SER A 98 7.80 9.04 6.12
CA SER A 98 7.23 8.86 4.79
C SER A 98 5.97 9.71 4.67
N ALA A 99 5.72 10.21 3.47
CA ALA A 99 4.51 10.94 3.13
C ALA A 99 3.80 10.18 2.02
N SER A 100 2.60 9.68 2.31
CA SER A 100 1.70 9.15 1.29
C SER A 100 0.61 10.19 0.99
N MET A 101 0.16 10.18 -0.26
CA MET A 101 -0.83 11.10 -0.77
C MET A 101 -1.92 10.29 -1.44
N GLU A 102 -3.15 10.51 -1.00
CA GLU A 102 -4.35 9.91 -1.58
C GLU A 102 -5.27 11.06 -2.01
N SER A 103 -5.83 10.94 -3.21
CA SER A 103 -6.80 11.91 -3.70
C SER A 103 -8.07 11.21 -4.14
N ALA A 104 -9.21 11.80 -3.80
CA ALA A 104 -10.51 11.35 -4.24
C ALA A 104 -11.27 12.52 -4.87
N ILE A 105 -12.01 12.22 -5.94
CA ILE A 105 -12.84 13.19 -6.65
C ILE A 105 -14.30 12.93 -6.27
N TYR A 106 -15.02 14.02 -6.04
CA TYR A 106 -16.42 14.00 -5.64
C TYR A 106 -17.21 15.00 -6.45
N LEU A 107 -18.50 14.73 -6.61
CA LEU A 107 -19.49 15.77 -6.88
C LEU A 107 -20.09 16.22 -5.56
N GLU A 108 -20.00 17.51 -5.27
CA GLU A 108 -20.54 18.11 -4.05
C GLU A 108 -21.53 19.22 -4.41
N GLY A 109 -22.78 19.07 -3.97
CA GLY A 109 -23.87 19.97 -4.34
C GLY A 109 -25.18 19.60 -3.67
N ARG A 110 -26.24 20.34 -4.02
CA ARG A 110 -27.61 20.00 -3.57
C ARG A 110 -28.08 18.71 -4.25
N GLU A 111 -28.89 17.91 -3.55
CA GLU A 111 -29.50 16.68 -4.07
C GLU A 111 -30.10 16.90 -5.48
N SER A 112 -30.88 17.97 -5.63
CA SER A 112 -31.49 18.36 -6.91
C SER A 112 -30.49 18.58 -8.04
N GLN A 113 -29.32 19.15 -7.75
CA GLN A 113 -28.25 19.39 -8.72
C GLN A 113 -27.50 18.09 -9.07
N LEU A 114 -27.25 17.25 -8.06
CA LEU A 114 -26.51 15.99 -8.22
C LEU A 114 -27.29 14.96 -9.04
N ARG A 115 -28.62 14.91 -8.89
CA ARG A 115 -29.51 14.06 -9.71
C ARG A 115 -29.44 14.37 -11.21
N GLU A 116 -29.02 15.56 -11.60
CA GLU A 116 -28.85 15.90 -13.02
C GLU A 116 -27.53 15.38 -13.60
N ARG A 117 -26.53 15.09 -12.75
CA ARG A 117 -25.18 14.65 -13.17
C ARG A 117 -25.00 13.14 -13.04
N ILE A 118 -25.63 12.55 -12.03
CA ILE A 118 -25.44 11.15 -11.69
C ILE A 118 -26.53 10.32 -12.36
N GLY A 119 -26.12 9.37 -13.19
CA GLY A 119 -27.04 8.53 -13.96
C GLY A 119 -27.85 7.54 -13.11
N ASP A 120 -27.22 6.92 -12.11
CA ASP A 120 -27.87 6.02 -11.14
C ASP A 120 -27.74 6.60 -9.73
N PHE A 121 -28.86 7.08 -9.20
CA PHE A 121 -28.94 7.70 -7.88
C PHE A 121 -29.62 6.79 -6.84
N GLU A 122 -30.03 5.57 -7.21
CA GLU A 122 -30.88 4.72 -6.37
C GLU A 122 -30.21 4.31 -5.05
N VAL A 123 -28.88 4.13 -5.07
CA VAL A 123 -28.11 3.82 -3.85
C VAL A 123 -28.16 4.99 -2.88
N TYR A 124 -27.97 6.22 -3.37
CA TYR A 124 -28.00 7.42 -2.54
C TYR A 124 -29.40 7.74 -2.03
N ASP A 125 -30.44 7.46 -2.82
CA ASP A 125 -31.84 7.56 -2.35
C ASP A 125 -32.06 6.72 -1.09
N ARG A 126 -31.57 5.46 -1.09
CA ARG A 126 -31.64 4.59 0.10
C ARG A 126 -30.86 5.16 1.28
N TYR A 127 -29.66 5.71 1.04
CA TYR A 127 -28.85 6.33 2.09
C TYR A 127 -29.56 7.56 2.70
N ILE A 128 -30.11 8.44 1.86
CA ILE A 128 -30.86 9.64 2.30
C ILE A 128 -32.09 9.23 3.10
N GLU A 129 -32.87 8.25 2.65
CA GLU A 129 -34.05 7.76 3.36
C GLU A 129 -33.70 7.13 4.71
N ALA A 130 -32.65 6.31 4.76
CA ALA A 130 -32.16 5.73 6.01
C ALA A 130 -31.72 6.83 6.98
N LEU A 131 -30.95 7.82 6.51
CA LEU A 131 -30.50 8.94 7.34
C LEU A 131 -31.68 9.76 7.88
N LYS A 132 -32.65 10.13 7.02
CA LYS A 132 -33.87 10.83 7.45
C LYS A 132 -34.64 10.05 8.51
N THR A 133 -34.72 8.73 8.34
CA THR A 133 -35.39 7.85 9.31
C THR A 133 -34.67 7.89 10.67
N VAL A 134 -33.36 7.68 10.69
CA VAL A 134 -32.57 7.66 11.94
C VAL A 134 -32.61 8.99 12.66
N LEU A 135 -32.48 10.11 11.93
CA LEU A 135 -32.57 11.46 12.53
C LEU A 135 -33.95 11.73 13.14
N SER A 136 -35.02 11.20 12.54
CA SER A 136 -36.39 11.34 13.08
C SER A 136 -36.68 10.46 14.31
N GLU A 137 -35.88 9.40 14.52
CA GLU A 137 -36.04 8.48 15.64
C GLU A 137 -35.36 8.99 16.93
N GLU A 138 -34.63 10.11 16.87
CA GLU A 138 -33.93 10.72 18.01
C GLU A 138 -33.04 9.72 18.79
N VAL A 139 -32.36 8.84 18.05
CA VAL A 139 -31.46 7.84 18.64
C VAL A 139 -30.26 8.50 19.35
N GLU A 140 -29.72 7.82 20.36
CA GLU A 140 -28.49 8.24 21.01
C GLU A 140 -27.32 8.16 20.01
N ASP A 141 -26.35 9.05 20.20
CA ASP A 141 -25.23 9.25 19.28
C ASP A 141 -24.41 7.96 19.06
N GLU A 142 -24.24 7.17 20.12
CA GLU A 142 -23.55 5.88 20.10
C GLU A 142 -24.32 4.78 19.34
N GLU A 143 -25.64 4.94 19.15
CA GLU A 143 -26.52 3.98 18.47
C GLU A 143 -26.85 4.38 17.02
N LEU A 144 -26.53 5.61 16.63
CA LEU A 144 -26.88 6.19 15.34
C LEU A 144 -26.32 5.37 14.18
N VAL A 145 -25.03 5.03 14.23
CA VAL A 145 -24.36 4.26 13.18
C VAL A 145 -24.97 2.88 13.02
N ASP A 146 -25.13 2.15 14.13
CA ASP A 146 -25.68 0.80 14.07
C ASP A 146 -27.12 0.80 13.56
N ARG A 147 -27.91 1.80 13.96
CA ARG A 147 -29.28 1.97 13.47
C ARG A 147 -29.30 2.26 11.96
N TYR A 148 -28.47 3.18 11.50
CA TYR A 148 -28.35 3.56 10.09
C TYR A 148 -27.95 2.35 9.22
N LEU A 149 -26.90 1.62 9.62
CA LEU A 149 -26.44 0.45 8.88
C LEU A 149 -27.47 -0.69 8.89
N SER A 150 -28.21 -0.87 10.00
CA SER A 150 -29.27 -1.88 10.08
C SER A 150 -30.43 -1.63 9.12
N LEU A 151 -30.72 -0.37 8.78
CA LEU A 151 -31.74 -0.02 7.78
C LEU A 151 -31.28 -0.35 6.35
N LEU A 152 -30.00 -0.17 6.07
CA LEU A 152 -29.42 -0.39 4.75
C LEU A 152 -29.09 -1.86 4.49
N ASN A 153 -28.67 -2.56 5.54
CA ASN A 153 -28.33 -3.97 5.49
C ASN A 153 -28.99 -4.71 6.67
N PRO A 154 -30.10 -5.42 6.43
CA PRO A 154 -30.77 -6.21 7.48
C PRO A 154 -29.91 -7.36 8.05
N SER A 155 -28.83 -7.76 7.38
CA SER A 155 -27.88 -8.72 7.94
C SER A 155 -26.81 -8.08 8.83
N TRP A 156 -26.82 -6.74 8.98
CA TRP A 156 -25.99 -6.05 9.98
C TRP A 156 -26.45 -6.48 11.37
N ASN A 157 -25.55 -7.12 12.10
CA ASN A 157 -25.80 -7.66 13.45
C ASN A 157 -25.33 -6.72 14.57
N GLY A 158 -24.84 -5.53 14.22
CA GLY A 158 -24.90 -4.37 15.10
C GLY A 158 -23.69 -4.09 15.97
N ARG A 159 -22.44 -4.42 15.57
CA ARG A 159 -21.24 -3.86 16.23
C ARG A 159 -20.06 -3.73 15.28
N MET A 160 -19.41 -2.57 15.30
CA MET A 160 -18.10 -2.36 14.67
C MET A 160 -17.02 -3.36 15.11
N GLU A 161 -17.11 -3.89 16.34
CA GLU A 161 -16.17 -4.88 16.86
C GLU A 161 -16.15 -6.17 16.02
N ASP A 162 -17.27 -6.51 15.36
CA ASP A 162 -17.38 -7.70 14.51
C ASP A 162 -16.64 -7.52 13.17
N ILE A 163 -16.30 -6.28 12.77
CA ILE A 163 -15.51 -5.98 11.56
C ILE A 163 -14.12 -6.62 11.66
N PHE A 164 -13.49 -6.62 12.84
CA PHE A 164 -12.20 -7.28 13.05
C PHE A 164 -12.31 -8.80 12.89
N GLU A 165 -13.42 -9.39 13.33
CA GLU A 165 -13.69 -10.81 13.13
C GLU A 165 -13.88 -11.13 11.64
N ASP A 166 -14.57 -10.27 10.91
CA ASP A 166 -14.82 -10.45 9.49
C ASP A 166 -13.56 -10.28 8.63
N VAL A 167 -12.68 -9.33 8.97
CA VAL A 167 -11.34 -9.22 8.34
C VAL A 167 -10.51 -10.48 8.60
N SER A 168 -10.55 -11.02 9.82
CA SER A 168 -9.88 -12.29 10.16
C SER A 168 -10.47 -13.48 9.39
N LYS A 169 -11.79 -13.55 9.23
CA LYS A 169 -12.47 -14.56 8.41
C LYS A 169 -12.05 -14.46 6.95
N ILE A 170 -11.97 -13.26 6.37
CA ILE A 170 -11.47 -13.06 5.00
C ILE A 170 -10.05 -13.62 4.87
N ALA A 171 -9.14 -13.24 5.75
CA ALA A 171 -7.75 -13.72 5.72
C ALA A 171 -7.67 -15.25 5.80
N LYS A 172 -8.49 -15.88 6.65
CA LYS A 172 -8.55 -17.33 6.80
C LYS A 172 -9.13 -18.01 5.56
N LYS A 173 -10.25 -17.50 5.04
CA LYS A 173 -10.99 -18.07 3.91
C LYS A 173 -10.25 -17.92 2.58
N SER A 174 -9.57 -16.80 2.37
CA SER A 174 -8.72 -16.57 1.20
C SER A 174 -7.53 -17.55 1.17
N ARG A 175 -7.00 -17.96 2.34
CA ARG A 175 -5.94 -18.97 2.43
C ARG A 175 -6.41 -20.39 2.09
N GLU A 176 -7.70 -20.70 2.27
CA GLU A 176 -8.24 -22.02 1.94
C GLU A 176 -8.19 -22.33 0.43
N SER A 177 -8.06 -21.31 -0.44
CA SER A 177 -7.92 -21.45 -1.91
C SER A 177 -8.99 -22.31 -2.59
N THR A 178 -10.14 -22.51 -1.94
CA THR A 178 -11.29 -23.22 -2.52
C THR A 178 -12.26 -22.24 -3.17
N PRO A 179 -12.98 -22.63 -4.24
CA PRO A 179 -13.99 -21.76 -4.85
C PRO A 179 -15.02 -21.22 -3.85
N SER A 180 -15.49 -22.07 -2.92
CA SER A 180 -16.43 -21.69 -1.86
C SER A 180 -15.82 -20.71 -0.86
N GLY A 181 -14.56 -20.90 -0.47
CA GLY A 181 -13.87 -20.00 0.45
C GLY A 181 -13.64 -18.61 -0.16
N ILE A 182 -13.32 -18.55 -1.46
CA ILE A 182 -13.15 -17.30 -2.20
C ILE A 182 -14.49 -16.56 -2.35
N GLU A 183 -15.58 -17.27 -2.68
CA GLU A 183 -16.91 -16.68 -2.80
C GLU A 183 -17.43 -16.13 -1.47
N GLU A 184 -17.25 -16.88 -0.38
CA GLU A 184 -17.59 -16.42 0.98
C GLU A 184 -16.76 -15.19 1.38
N ALA A 185 -15.45 -15.20 1.15
CA ALA A 185 -14.60 -14.05 1.44
C ALA A 185 -14.99 -12.81 0.62
N SER A 186 -15.32 -12.99 -0.66
CA SER A 186 -15.79 -11.93 -1.54
C SER A 186 -17.12 -11.33 -1.07
N ALA A 187 -18.06 -12.16 -0.61
CA ALA A 187 -19.33 -11.69 -0.10
C ALA A 187 -19.17 -10.86 1.19
N ILE A 188 -18.31 -11.32 2.12
CA ILE A 188 -18.00 -10.57 3.34
C ILE A 188 -17.34 -9.24 2.99
N LEU A 189 -16.35 -9.24 2.09
CA LEU A 189 -15.67 -8.02 1.66
C LEU A 189 -16.63 -7.03 1.00
N THR A 190 -17.53 -7.50 0.14
CA THR A 190 -18.53 -6.64 -0.53
C THR A 190 -19.46 -5.98 0.49
N ASN A 191 -19.88 -6.73 1.51
CA ASN A 191 -20.71 -6.19 2.59
C ASN A 191 -19.97 -5.14 3.43
N LEU A 192 -18.70 -5.38 3.77
CA LEU A 192 -17.88 -4.42 4.50
C LEU A 192 -17.65 -3.15 3.69
N LEU A 193 -17.39 -3.28 2.39
CA LEU A 193 -17.20 -2.15 1.49
C LEU A 193 -18.47 -1.30 1.40
N GLY A 194 -19.63 -1.93 1.17
CA GLY A 194 -20.90 -1.21 1.11
C GLY A 194 -21.27 -0.51 2.43
N ALA A 195 -20.88 -1.09 3.58
CA ALA A 195 -21.03 -0.43 4.88
C ALA A 195 -20.09 0.79 5.01
N ALA A 196 -18.83 0.67 4.59
CA ALA A 196 -17.87 1.77 4.62
C ALA A 196 -18.31 2.95 3.74
N GLU A 197 -18.81 2.68 2.53
CA GLU A 197 -19.37 3.69 1.63
C GLU A 197 -20.58 4.40 2.25
N ALA A 198 -21.50 3.64 2.85
CA ALA A 198 -22.66 4.20 3.51
C ALA A 198 -22.28 5.10 4.70
N LEU A 199 -21.26 4.73 5.47
CA LEU A 199 -20.75 5.52 6.59
C LEU A 199 -20.04 6.79 6.14
N GLN A 200 -19.26 6.71 5.06
CA GLN A 200 -18.65 7.90 4.47
C GLN A 200 -19.71 8.89 3.98
N PHE A 201 -20.78 8.39 3.36
CA PHE A 201 -21.92 9.20 2.96
C PHE A 201 -22.61 9.84 4.17
N LEU A 202 -22.86 9.06 5.23
CA LEU A 202 -23.47 9.54 6.47
C LEU A 202 -22.68 10.70 7.08
N ASP A 203 -21.38 10.51 7.30
CA ASP A 203 -20.50 11.50 7.94
C ASP A 203 -20.46 12.80 7.11
N ALA A 204 -20.24 12.69 5.80
CA ALA A 204 -20.23 13.84 4.91
C ALA A 204 -21.58 14.57 4.86
N ALA A 205 -22.70 13.84 4.87
CA ALA A 205 -24.04 14.45 4.86
C ALA A 205 -24.34 15.20 6.17
N LEU A 206 -23.94 14.64 7.32
CA LEU A 206 -24.09 15.33 8.60
C LEU A 206 -23.22 16.60 8.65
N GLU A 207 -21.95 16.50 8.24
CA GLU A 207 -21.01 17.62 8.22
C GLU A 207 -21.50 18.76 7.30
N LEU A 208 -21.82 18.44 6.03
CA LEU A 208 -22.19 19.44 5.03
C LEU A 208 -23.50 20.16 5.33
N ASN A 209 -24.41 19.52 6.07
CA ASN A 209 -25.68 20.10 6.47
C ASN A 209 -25.64 20.64 7.92
N GLU A 210 -24.47 20.69 8.55
CA GLU A 210 -24.25 21.23 9.90
C GLU A 210 -25.15 20.57 10.97
N ILE A 211 -25.36 19.26 10.83
CA ILE A 211 -26.21 18.48 11.75
C ILE A 211 -25.36 18.00 12.93
N ASP A 212 -25.62 18.56 14.11
CA ASP A 212 -25.00 18.11 15.36
C ASP A 212 -25.81 16.96 15.98
N VAL A 213 -25.19 15.80 16.07
CA VAL A 213 -25.77 14.58 16.65
C VAL A 213 -25.37 14.40 18.13
N HIS A 214 -24.44 15.22 18.64
CA HIS A 214 -23.96 15.13 20.01
C HIS A 214 -24.98 15.72 21.00
N GLY A 215 -25.59 14.86 21.83
CA GLY A 215 -26.37 15.28 23.00
C GLY A 215 -27.86 14.94 22.99
N GLY A 216 -28.29 14.05 22.10
CA GLY A 216 -29.68 13.58 22.05
C GLY A 216 -30.59 14.60 21.39
N ALA A 217 -30.98 14.28 20.16
CA ALA A 217 -32.02 14.91 19.34
C ALA A 217 -31.76 16.32 18.78
N GLY A 218 -31.73 16.41 17.44
CA GLY A 218 -32.35 17.53 16.72
C GLY A 218 -31.62 18.02 15.48
N GLY A 219 -31.61 17.23 14.41
CA GLY A 219 -31.27 17.70 13.08
C GLY A 219 -32.22 17.14 12.03
N GLU A 220 -32.61 17.96 11.05
CA GLU A 220 -33.33 17.51 9.87
C GLU A 220 -32.42 17.68 8.66
N LEU A 221 -32.30 16.62 7.86
CA LEU A 221 -31.55 16.67 6.60
C LEU A 221 -32.19 17.63 5.57
N GLY A 222 -33.49 17.91 5.72
CA GLY A 222 -34.26 18.75 4.81
C GLY A 222 -34.68 18.04 3.52
N ASP A 223 -35.36 18.79 2.65
CA ASP A 223 -35.91 18.27 1.38
C ASP A 223 -34.89 18.27 0.22
N ASP A 224 -33.85 19.10 0.30
CA ASP A 224 -32.79 19.24 -0.73
C ASP A 224 -31.40 19.39 -0.06
N PRO A 225 -30.88 18.31 0.55
CA PRO A 225 -29.63 18.35 1.31
C PRO A 225 -28.41 18.62 0.44
N LEU A 226 -27.35 19.16 1.05
CA LEU A 226 -26.01 19.14 0.48
C LEU A 226 -25.42 17.74 0.65
N LEU A 227 -24.94 17.16 -0.43
CA LEU A 227 -24.36 15.82 -0.43
C LEU A 227 -23.00 15.86 -1.13
N ARG A 228 -22.15 14.91 -0.76
CA ARG A 228 -20.87 14.64 -1.42
C ARG A 228 -20.88 13.19 -1.89
N ILE A 229 -20.73 12.99 -3.20
CA ILE A 229 -20.79 11.66 -3.82
C ILE A 229 -19.46 11.38 -4.51
N PRO A 230 -18.76 10.28 -4.17
CA PRO A 230 -17.53 9.90 -4.86
C PRO A 230 -17.85 9.55 -6.31
N VAL A 231 -16.98 9.98 -7.22
CA VAL A 231 -17.10 9.70 -8.65
C VAL A 231 -15.78 9.20 -9.21
N ASP A 232 -15.88 8.40 -10.27
CA ASP A 232 -14.70 8.01 -11.04
C ASP A 232 -14.11 9.27 -11.70
N PRO A 233 -12.81 9.56 -11.51
CA PRO A 233 -12.11 10.65 -12.20
C PRO A 233 -12.29 10.64 -13.72
N ASP A 234 -12.38 9.47 -14.33
CA ASP A 234 -12.47 9.31 -15.79
C ASP A 234 -13.89 9.61 -16.32
N ASP A 235 -14.90 9.47 -15.47
CA ASP A 235 -16.32 9.72 -15.81
C ASP A 235 -16.79 11.15 -15.42
N CYS A 236 -15.90 11.96 -14.84
CA CYS A 236 -16.24 13.28 -14.32
C CYS A 236 -15.66 14.41 -15.19
N ASP A 237 -16.47 15.45 -15.45
CA ASP A 237 -15.96 16.68 -16.07
C ASP A 237 -15.18 17.50 -15.01
N PRO A 238 -13.85 17.68 -15.16
CA PRO A 238 -13.06 18.44 -14.20
C PRO A 238 -13.42 19.94 -14.18
N GLU A 239 -14.14 20.44 -15.20
CA GLU A 239 -14.63 21.82 -15.25
C GLU A 239 -16.04 21.99 -14.67
N ASP A 240 -16.73 20.91 -14.28
CA ASP A 240 -18.03 21.02 -13.60
C ASP A 240 -17.87 21.74 -12.25
N GLU A 241 -18.77 22.70 -11.98
CA GLU A 241 -18.76 23.52 -10.77
C GLU A 241 -18.94 22.72 -9.47
N LEU A 242 -19.57 21.54 -9.57
CA LEU A 242 -19.81 20.62 -8.46
C LEU A 242 -18.61 19.70 -8.22
N THR A 243 -17.67 19.59 -9.16
CA THR A 243 -16.49 18.74 -9.01
C THR A 243 -15.57 19.32 -7.93
N LYS A 244 -15.28 18.49 -6.92
CA LYS A 244 -14.34 18.77 -5.82
C LYS A 244 -13.32 17.65 -5.73
N SER A 245 -12.09 18.01 -5.40
CA SER A 245 -11.03 17.05 -5.08
C SER A 245 -10.66 17.17 -3.61
N ILE A 246 -10.65 16.06 -2.89
CA ILE A 246 -10.06 15.97 -1.56
C ILE A 246 -8.67 15.36 -1.70
N LEU A 247 -7.70 16.00 -1.06
CA LEU A 247 -6.32 15.55 -0.98
C LEU A 247 -5.99 15.19 0.46
N ALA A 248 -5.85 13.91 0.74
CA ALA A 248 -5.36 13.41 2.02
C ALA A 248 -3.83 13.21 1.92
N VAL A 249 -3.09 13.87 2.80
CA VAL A 249 -1.64 13.66 2.95
C VAL A 249 -1.41 13.05 4.32
N ARG A 250 -0.87 11.83 4.34
CA ARG A 250 -0.57 11.08 5.55
C ARG A 250 0.93 11.10 5.78
N LEU A 251 1.32 11.37 7.02
CA LEU A 251 2.71 11.35 7.44
C LEU A 251 2.90 10.20 8.42
N GLU A 252 3.73 9.24 8.04
CA GLU A 252 3.97 8.04 8.82
C GLU A 252 5.43 7.97 9.24
N LYS A 253 5.65 7.58 10.50
CA LYS A 253 7.01 7.30 10.97
C LYS A 253 7.42 5.95 10.41
N THR A 254 8.47 5.95 9.60
CA THR A 254 9.04 4.72 9.03
C THR A 254 10.49 4.57 9.48
N VAL A 255 11.05 3.38 9.32
CA VAL A 255 12.48 3.11 9.51
C VAL A 255 13.03 2.55 8.21
N GLU A 256 13.99 3.24 7.63
CA GLU A 256 14.76 2.73 6.50
C GLU A 256 15.74 1.66 7.00
N VAL A 257 15.63 0.45 6.46
CA VAL A 257 16.63 -0.61 6.65
C VAL A 257 17.65 -0.50 5.52
N ARG A 258 18.92 -0.29 5.90
CA ARG A 258 20.01 -0.11 4.94
C ARG A 258 21.12 -1.12 5.21
N LEU A 259 21.73 -1.64 4.15
CA LEU A 259 22.70 -2.73 4.21
C LEU A 259 24.05 -2.31 3.65
N ASP A 260 25.13 -2.76 4.29
CA ASP A 260 26.48 -2.66 3.73
C ASP A 260 26.65 -3.70 2.62
N GLU A 261 26.76 -3.23 1.38
CA GLU A 261 26.86 -4.06 0.17
C GLU A 261 27.93 -5.15 0.29
N MET A 262 29.09 -4.83 0.87
CA MET A 262 30.22 -5.77 0.99
C MET A 262 29.94 -6.94 1.95
N THR A 263 28.96 -6.82 2.85
CA THR A 263 28.55 -7.88 3.75
C THR A 263 27.30 -8.61 3.30
N THR A 264 26.59 -8.12 2.27
CA THR A 264 25.40 -8.78 1.73
C THR A 264 25.61 -10.22 1.24
N PRO A 265 26.81 -10.65 0.75
CA PRO A 265 27.03 -12.07 0.45
C PRO A 265 26.87 -13.02 1.65
N LEU A 266 26.94 -12.50 2.89
CA LEU A 266 26.74 -13.29 4.10
C LEU A 266 25.26 -13.59 4.38
N ALA A 267 24.33 -12.92 3.68
CA ALA A 267 22.89 -13.13 3.81
C ALA A 267 22.44 -14.54 3.41
N LYS A 268 23.24 -15.29 2.66
CA LYS A 268 22.97 -16.72 2.41
C LYS A 268 22.96 -17.60 3.68
N ASN A 269 23.41 -17.05 4.81
CA ASN A 269 23.38 -17.72 6.12
C ASN A 269 22.19 -17.30 7.00
N VAL A 270 21.29 -16.47 6.48
CA VAL A 270 20.02 -16.16 7.15
C VAL A 270 19.20 -17.44 7.30
N ALA A 271 18.40 -17.52 8.37
CA ALA A 271 17.50 -18.65 8.62
C ALA A 271 16.44 -18.77 7.51
N ASP A 272 16.07 -20.00 7.14
CA ASP A 272 15.07 -20.28 6.11
C ASP A 272 13.73 -19.57 6.39
N GLU A 273 13.37 -19.42 7.67
CA GLU A 273 12.18 -18.71 8.16
C GLU A 273 12.11 -17.25 7.63
N PHE A 274 13.24 -16.56 7.54
CA PHE A 274 13.29 -15.21 6.98
C PHE A 274 13.01 -15.21 5.47
N ALA A 275 13.48 -16.21 4.73
CA ALA A 275 13.20 -16.31 3.30
C ALA A 275 11.72 -16.62 3.02
N GLU A 276 11.05 -17.29 3.95
CA GLU A 276 9.61 -17.54 3.91
C GLU A 276 8.80 -16.28 4.27
N GLU A 277 9.21 -15.54 5.30
CA GLU A 277 8.49 -14.36 5.80
C GLU A 277 8.76 -13.08 4.99
N PHE A 278 10.02 -12.86 4.62
CA PHE A 278 10.51 -11.67 3.91
C PHE A 278 11.13 -12.06 2.56
N ALA A 279 10.35 -12.78 1.74
CA ALA A 279 10.82 -13.33 0.47
C ALA A 279 11.35 -12.25 -0.49
N GLU A 280 10.67 -11.11 -0.59
CA GLU A 280 11.11 -10.01 -1.46
C GLU A 280 12.45 -9.42 -1.01
N GLU A 281 12.60 -9.16 0.29
CA GLU A 281 13.83 -8.69 0.91
C GLU A 281 14.96 -9.67 0.66
N TYR A 282 14.69 -10.97 0.88
CA TYR A 282 15.65 -12.03 0.65
C TYR A 282 16.20 -11.98 -0.78
N TYR A 283 15.34 -11.90 -1.81
CA TYR A 283 15.78 -11.82 -3.19
C TYR A 283 16.52 -10.52 -3.52
N LYS A 284 16.07 -9.37 -2.99
CA LYS A 284 16.78 -8.09 -3.12
C LYS A 284 18.20 -8.22 -2.58
N ILE A 285 18.37 -8.82 -1.40
CA ILE A 285 19.69 -9.00 -0.76
C ILE A 285 20.56 -9.99 -1.54
N CYS A 286 19.98 -11.13 -1.95
CA CYS A 286 20.68 -12.14 -2.75
C CYS A 286 21.23 -11.56 -4.04
N SER A 287 20.46 -10.72 -4.73
CA SER A 287 20.91 -10.09 -5.99
C SER A 287 22.18 -9.24 -5.79
N ILE A 288 22.27 -8.50 -4.68
CA ILE A 288 23.44 -7.67 -4.35
C ILE A 288 24.61 -8.55 -3.91
N GLY A 289 24.33 -9.58 -3.10
CA GLY A 289 25.33 -10.54 -2.69
C GLY A 289 26.00 -11.21 -3.90
N MET A 290 25.20 -11.62 -4.88
CA MET A 290 25.69 -12.20 -6.14
C MET A 290 26.49 -11.21 -6.99
N ILE A 291 26.08 -9.94 -7.07
CA ILE A 291 26.86 -8.88 -7.72
C ILE A 291 28.23 -8.78 -7.05
N VAL A 292 28.27 -8.66 -5.72
CA VAL A 292 29.51 -8.47 -4.97
C VAL A 292 30.43 -9.67 -5.14
N GLU A 293 29.91 -10.89 -5.02
CA GLU A 293 30.69 -12.11 -5.23
C GLU A 293 31.33 -12.17 -6.64
N ARG A 294 30.59 -11.76 -7.68
CA ARG A 294 31.08 -11.71 -9.07
C ARG A 294 32.23 -10.71 -9.26
N VAL A 295 32.23 -9.58 -8.54
CA VAL A 295 33.23 -8.52 -8.71
C VAL A 295 34.37 -8.53 -7.68
N LEU A 296 34.31 -9.42 -6.68
CA LEU A 296 35.40 -9.61 -5.73
C LEU A 296 36.66 -10.22 -6.37
N ALA A 297 36.49 -10.98 -7.45
CA ALA A 297 37.58 -11.59 -8.21
C ALA A 297 37.63 -11.07 -9.66
N PRO A 298 38.80 -11.05 -10.31
CA PRO A 298 38.90 -10.66 -11.71
C PRO A 298 38.14 -11.62 -12.63
N PRO A 299 37.53 -11.13 -13.73
CA PRO A 299 36.84 -11.99 -14.67
C PRO A 299 37.81 -12.80 -15.53
N GLY A 300 37.62 -14.12 -15.56
CA GLY A 300 38.41 -15.04 -16.39
C GLY A 300 39.92 -14.93 -16.13
N ASP A 301 40.71 -14.87 -17.21
CA ASP A 301 42.17 -14.83 -17.15
C ASP A 301 42.75 -13.39 -17.11
N SER A 302 41.89 -12.35 -17.19
CA SER A 302 42.35 -10.95 -17.21
C SER A 302 42.14 -10.28 -15.86
N ASN A 303 43.23 -9.78 -15.26
CA ASN A 303 43.16 -8.96 -14.04
C ASN A 303 42.81 -7.49 -14.31
N LYS A 304 42.49 -7.14 -15.56
CA LYS A 304 42.33 -5.77 -16.02
C LYS A 304 41.23 -5.67 -17.07
N ILE A 305 40.24 -4.82 -16.81
CA ILE A 305 39.12 -4.53 -17.71
C ILE A 305 38.85 -3.02 -17.75
N ASP A 306 38.05 -2.52 -18.69
CA ASP A 306 37.48 -1.16 -18.63
C ASP A 306 36.12 -1.11 -17.90
N LEU A 307 35.56 0.10 -17.81
CA LEU A 307 34.30 0.32 -17.10
C LEU A 307 33.10 -0.32 -17.82
N ASP A 308 33.12 -0.42 -19.15
CA ASP A 308 32.02 -1.03 -19.90
C ASP A 308 32.05 -2.55 -19.70
N GLU A 309 33.23 -3.17 -19.80
CA GLU A 309 33.43 -4.57 -19.41
C GLU A 309 33.03 -4.80 -17.93
N PHE A 310 33.29 -3.85 -17.02
CA PHE A 310 32.87 -3.97 -15.61
C PHE A 310 31.34 -3.90 -15.45
N ARG A 311 30.64 -3.05 -16.23
CA ARG A 311 29.17 -2.98 -16.24
C ARG A 311 28.56 -4.30 -16.68
N GLU A 312 29.13 -4.94 -17.70
CA GLU A 312 28.66 -6.24 -18.19
C GLU A 312 28.75 -7.35 -17.12
N LEU A 313 29.70 -7.27 -16.17
CA LEU A 313 29.77 -8.22 -15.05
C LEU A 313 28.60 -8.11 -14.07
N LEU A 314 27.92 -6.95 -14.06
CA LEU A 314 26.79 -6.67 -13.16
C LEU A 314 25.44 -7.05 -13.76
N VAL A 315 25.43 -7.61 -14.97
CA VAL A 315 24.23 -8.05 -15.66
C VAL A 315 24.30 -9.56 -15.84
N PHE A 316 23.41 -10.30 -15.20
CA PHE A 316 23.39 -11.75 -15.27
C PHE A 316 22.01 -12.32 -14.96
N GLU A 317 21.82 -13.58 -15.36
CA GLU A 317 20.70 -14.40 -14.96
C GLU A 317 21.20 -15.49 -14.00
N GLU A 318 20.39 -15.80 -12.99
CA GLU A 318 20.63 -16.88 -12.05
C GLU A 318 19.39 -17.80 -12.01
N ASP A 319 19.61 -19.10 -12.22
CA ASP A 319 18.56 -20.12 -12.11
C ASP A 319 18.25 -20.36 -10.63
N MET A 320 17.05 -19.95 -10.21
CA MET A 320 16.53 -20.16 -8.85
C MET A 320 15.54 -21.33 -8.84
N GLU A 321 15.17 -21.80 -7.65
CA GLU A 321 14.12 -22.81 -7.54
C GLU A 321 12.76 -22.21 -7.96
N GLY A 322 12.27 -22.65 -9.12
CA GLY A 322 10.94 -22.28 -9.63
C GLY A 322 10.89 -21.04 -10.53
N PHE A 323 11.98 -20.29 -10.68
CA PHE A 323 12.04 -19.11 -11.56
C PHE A 323 13.49 -18.77 -11.95
N VAL A 324 13.66 -17.85 -12.90
CA VAL A 324 14.97 -17.27 -13.27
C VAL A 324 15.01 -15.84 -12.76
N MET A 325 16.05 -15.50 -12.00
CA MET A 325 16.27 -14.13 -11.53
C MET A 325 17.20 -13.39 -12.49
N THR A 326 16.73 -12.32 -13.09
CA THR A 326 17.56 -11.41 -13.88
C THR A 326 18.00 -10.23 -13.01
N VAL A 327 19.31 -9.99 -12.96
CA VAL A 327 19.92 -8.88 -12.22
C VAL A 327 20.57 -7.91 -13.20
N ASP A 328 20.25 -6.62 -13.08
CA ASP A 328 20.88 -5.54 -13.84
C ASP A 328 21.43 -4.46 -12.90
N GLY A 329 22.74 -4.50 -12.65
CA GLY A 329 23.47 -3.52 -11.85
C GLY A 329 24.15 -2.41 -12.66
N THR A 330 23.83 -2.26 -13.95
CA THR A 330 24.54 -1.31 -14.85
C THR A 330 24.52 0.12 -14.31
N ALA A 331 23.37 0.55 -13.75
CA ALA A 331 23.16 1.89 -13.23
C ALA A 331 24.02 2.23 -11.99
N VAL A 332 24.51 1.22 -11.27
CA VAL A 332 25.29 1.39 -10.03
C VAL A 332 26.76 0.97 -10.19
N ALA A 333 27.20 0.67 -11.41
CA ALA A 333 28.52 0.12 -11.67
C ALA A 333 29.67 1.02 -11.21
N GLU A 334 29.52 2.34 -11.37
CA GLU A 334 30.54 3.28 -10.94
C GLU A 334 30.65 3.37 -9.42
N GLU A 335 29.51 3.42 -8.72
CA GLU A 335 29.43 3.37 -7.27
C GLU A 335 30.08 2.10 -6.73
N MET A 336 29.74 0.94 -7.30
CA MET A 336 30.33 -0.35 -6.93
C MET A 336 31.85 -0.35 -7.14
N ALA A 337 32.35 0.13 -8.28
CA ALA A 337 33.78 0.25 -8.51
C ALA A 337 34.47 1.25 -7.54
N ARG A 338 33.78 2.33 -7.16
CA ARG A 338 34.27 3.27 -6.13
C ARG A 338 34.38 2.58 -4.77
N THR A 339 33.40 1.77 -4.36
CA THR A 339 33.45 0.99 -3.12
C THR A 339 34.59 -0.02 -3.16
N LEU A 340 34.68 -0.87 -4.19
CA LEU A 340 35.75 -1.87 -4.31
C LEU A 340 37.15 -1.25 -4.28
N LYS A 341 37.32 -0.04 -4.85
CA LYS A 341 38.57 0.71 -4.77
C LYS A 341 38.89 1.14 -3.34
N LYS A 342 37.88 1.65 -2.61
CA LYS A 342 37.99 2.10 -1.21
C LYS A 342 38.35 0.94 -0.29
N GLU A 343 37.71 -0.21 -0.48
CA GLU A 343 37.99 -1.47 0.23
C GLU A 343 39.31 -2.13 -0.21
N GLY A 344 39.97 -1.57 -1.24
CA GLY A 344 41.27 -2.03 -1.66
C GLY A 344 41.26 -3.29 -2.52
N VAL A 345 40.10 -3.73 -3.00
CA VAL A 345 39.94 -4.86 -3.93
C VAL A 345 40.47 -4.50 -5.33
N ILE A 346 40.21 -3.27 -5.78
CA ILE A 346 40.64 -2.79 -7.10
C ILE A 346 41.45 -1.49 -7.05
N LYS A 347 41.99 -1.08 -8.20
CA LYS A 347 42.53 0.25 -8.49
C LYS A 347 42.22 0.67 -9.92
N PHE A 348 42.12 1.97 -10.13
CA PHE A 348 42.06 2.56 -11.47
C PHE A 348 43.46 2.83 -12.01
N LYS A 349 43.72 2.47 -13.26
CA LYS A 349 44.91 2.81 -14.05
C LYS A 349 44.47 3.38 -15.40
N GLY A 350 44.31 4.70 -15.47
CA GLY A 350 43.69 5.35 -16.62
C GLY A 350 42.19 5.01 -16.67
N ASP A 351 41.74 4.56 -17.83
CA ASP A 351 40.39 4.08 -18.16
C ASP A 351 40.12 2.64 -17.70
N LYS A 352 41.10 2.00 -17.04
CA LYS A 352 41.04 0.57 -16.72
C LYS A 352 40.94 0.30 -15.23
N ILE A 353 40.11 -0.66 -14.86
CA ILE A 353 39.95 -1.26 -13.54
C ILE A 353 40.91 -2.45 -13.44
N VAL A 354 41.66 -2.53 -12.33
CA VAL A 354 42.64 -3.59 -12.09
C VAL A 354 42.45 -4.17 -10.69
N TRP A 355 42.23 -5.48 -10.60
CA TRP A 355 42.16 -6.19 -9.32
C TRP A 355 43.53 -6.22 -8.65
N LYS A 356 43.54 -6.01 -7.34
CA LYS A 356 44.71 -6.18 -6.49
C LYS A 356 44.70 -7.61 -5.99
N GLY A 357 45.53 -8.45 -6.61
CA GLY A 357 45.83 -9.80 -6.11
C GLY A 357 46.63 -9.78 -4.83
#